data_AF-A0A077KMY1-F1
#
_entry.id   AF-A0A077KMY1-F1
#
_cell.length_a   1.000
_cell.length_b   1.000
_cell.length_c   1.000
_cell.angle_alpha   90.00
_cell.angle_beta   90.00
_cell.angle_gamma   90.00
#
_symmetry.space_group_name_H-M   'P 1'
#
loop_
_entity.id
_entity.type
_entity.pdbx_description
1 polymer ?
#
loop_
_entity_poly.entity_id
_entity_poly.type
_entity_poly.pdbx_seq_one_letter_code
_entity_poly.pdbx_strand_id
1 'polypeptide(L)'
;MSENKPDEFDSLGSTREELAEYDKHVDFYYTNIINSLILYTYNVEELDKMAPVLIDPLTELYEELDYAFLPVLFETVFRNKLIDMSLKEELLLFKKKVNDTSNEIWDWNILDTHEFWKNIKIDAEQLLHKMNIETREYNTDYTTIIPMKNNVSTGFKRLMNIFFLK
;
A
#
# COMPACT_ATOMS: atom_id res chain seq x y z
N MET A 1 17.90 -1.45 42.66
CA MET A 1 18.19 -0.53 41.55
C MET A 1 17.85 -1.29 40.28
N SER A 2 16.74 -0.95 39.61
CA SER A 2 16.46 -1.47 38.28
C SER A 2 17.39 -0.75 37.30
N GLU A 3 18.26 -1.49 36.64
CA GLU A 3 19.07 -0.97 35.55
C GLU A 3 18.12 -0.59 34.41
N ASN A 4 17.90 0.72 34.22
CA ASN A 4 17.36 1.24 32.96
C ASN A 4 18.42 0.97 31.89
N LYS A 5 18.26 -0.12 31.14
CA LYS A 5 18.90 -0.21 29.83
C LYS A 5 18.33 0.94 28.99
N PRO A 6 19.16 1.74 28.31
CA PRO A 6 18.63 2.72 27.37
C PRO A 6 17.78 1.95 26.36
N ASP A 7 16.56 2.40 26.13
CA ASP A 7 15.72 1.84 25.08
C ASP A 7 16.53 1.90 23.78
N GLU A 8 16.86 0.73 23.24
CA GLU A 8 17.58 0.65 21.97
C GLU A 8 16.57 0.95 20.87
N PHE A 9 16.60 2.20 20.40
CA PHE A 9 15.80 2.66 19.27
C PHE A 9 16.43 2.24 17.95
N ASP A 10 15.61 1.90 16.96
CA ASP A 10 16.06 1.65 15.60
C ASP A 10 16.33 2.95 14.81
N SER A 11 16.66 2.81 13.52
CA SER A 11 16.92 3.96 12.64
C SER A 11 15.71 4.87 12.41
N LEU A 12 14.50 4.44 12.76
CA LEU A 12 13.26 5.20 12.67
C LEU A 12 12.80 5.74 14.03
N GLY A 13 13.55 5.48 15.10
CA GLY A 13 13.22 5.92 16.44
C GLY A 13 12.20 5.02 17.16
N SER A 14 11.98 3.79 16.69
CA SER A 14 11.07 2.83 17.32
C SER A 14 11.78 1.95 18.35
N THR A 15 11.10 1.70 19.47
CA THR A 15 11.51 0.74 20.50
C THR A 15 11.35 -0.70 20.02
N ARG A 16 12.01 -1.66 20.69
CA ARG A 16 11.87 -3.09 20.38
C ARG A 16 10.44 -3.58 20.56
N GLU A 17 9.74 -3.11 21.58
CA GLU A 17 8.35 -3.45 21.86
C GLU A 17 7.41 -2.94 20.77
N GLU A 18 7.62 -1.72 20.26
CA GLU A 18 6.86 -1.18 19.14
C GLU A 18 7.10 -1.97 17.87
N LEU A 19 8.36 -2.29 17.54
CA LEU A 19 8.70 -3.12 16.38
C LEU A 19 8.04 -4.51 16.46
N ALA A 20 8.05 -5.13 17.64
CA ALA A 20 7.39 -6.41 17.85
C ALA A 20 5.85 -6.32 17.69
N GLU A 21 5.24 -5.17 17.97
CA GLU A 21 3.82 -4.94 17.70
C GLU A 21 3.55 -4.84 16.19
N TYR A 22 4.38 -4.10 15.44
CA TYR A 22 4.27 -4.05 13.97
C TYR A 22 4.46 -5.42 13.34
N ASP A 23 5.42 -6.22 13.82
CA ASP A 23 5.70 -7.56 13.28
C ASP A 23 4.47 -8.50 13.35
N LYS A 24 3.56 -8.31 14.31
CA LYS A 24 2.30 -9.09 14.41
C LYS A 24 1.36 -8.90 13.23
N HIS A 25 1.50 -7.80 12.49
CA HIS A 25 0.64 -7.40 11.39
C HIS A 25 1.37 -7.36 10.05
N VAL A 26 2.56 -7.97 9.97
CA VAL A 26 3.42 -7.95 8.78
C VAL A 26 2.71 -8.46 7.52
N ASP A 27 1.87 -9.49 7.62
CA ASP A 27 1.13 -10.04 6.48
C ASP A 27 0.16 -9.02 5.88
N PHE A 28 -0.46 -8.20 6.72
CA PHE A 28 -1.31 -7.09 6.28
C PHE A 28 -0.48 -6.02 5.55
N TYR A 29 0.69 -5.65 6.08
CA TYR A 29 1.56 -4.66 5.43
C TYR A 29 2.11 -5.15 4.09
N TYR A 30 2.50 -6.42 4.02
CA TYR A 30 2.90 -7.08 2.78
C TYR A 30 1.77 -7.08 1.76
N THR A 31 0.55 -7.40 2.20
CA THR A 31 -0.64 -7.35 1.34
C THR A 31 -0.91 -5.94 0.81
N ASN A 32 -0.72 -4.89 1.61
CA ASN A 32 -0.90 -3.51 1.15
C ASN A 32 0.11 -3.14 0.04
N ILE A 33 1.37 -3.58 0.14
CA ILE A 33 2.36 -3.36 -0.93
C ILE A 33 1.89 -4.06 -2.21
N ILE A 34 1.46 -5.32 -2.14
CA ILE A 34 0.98 -6.05 -3.32
C ILE A 34 -0.27 -5.39 -3.90
N ASN A 35 -1.27 -5.09 -3.07
CA ASN A 35 -2.53 -4.50 -3.49
C ASN A 35 -2.31 -3.13 -4.15
N SER A 36 -1.46 -2.28 -3.58
CA SER A 36 -1.15 -0.98 -4.18
C SER A 36 -0.54 -1.16 -5.58
N LEU A 37 0.43 -2.07 -5.76
CA LEU A 37 0.99 -2.37 -7.08
C LEU A 37 -0.07 -2.94 -8.05
N ILE A 38 -0.92 -3.87 -7.60
CA ILE A 38 -2.01 -4.44 -8.40
C ILE A 38 -2.93 -3.34 -8.92
N LEU A 39 -3.32 -2.37 -8.08
CA LEU A 39 -4.18 -1.27 -8.51
C LEU A 39 -3.55 -0.45 -9.66
N TYR A 40 -2.23 -0.25 -9.68
CA TYR A 40 -1.54 0.41 -10.80
C TYR A 40 -1.45 -0.45 -12.07
N THR A 41 -1.80 -1.74 -12.01
CA THR A 41 -1.91 -2.58 -13.20
C THR A 41 -3.28 -2.46 -13.87
N TYR A 42 -4.28 -1.91 -13.19
CA TYR A 42 -5.63 -1.84 -13.71
C TYR A 42 -5.78 -0.77 -14.79
N ASN A 43 -6.59 -1.07 -15.79
CA ASN A 43 -7.15 -0.07 -16.69
C ASN A 43 -8.34 0.65 -16.03
N VAL A 44 -8.90 1.65 -16.70
CA VAL A 44 -10.04 2.43 -16.18
C VAL A 44 -11.24 1.55 -15.83
N GLU A 45 -11.59 0.56 -16.67
CA GLU A 45 -12.73 -0.33 -16.43
C GLU A 45 -12.49 -1.25 -15.22
N GLU A 46 -11.26 -1.75 -15.06
CA GLU A 46 -10.85 -2.59 -13.92
C GLU A 46 -10.84 -1.79 -12.61
N LEU A 47 -10.36 -0.54 -12.66
CA LEU A 47 -10.33 0.35 -11.51
C LEU A 47 -11.74 0.82 -11.12
N ASP A 48 -12.62 1.10 -12.08
CA ASP A 48 -14.03 1.45 -11.81
C ASP A 48 -14.79 0.30 -11.14
N LYS A 49 -14.51 -0.96 -11.53
CA LYS A 49 -15.05 -2.15 -10.85
C LYS A 49 -14.63 -2.26 -9.38
N MET A 50 -13.60 -1.54 -8.96
CA MET A 50 -13.21 -1.48 -7.56
C MET A 50 -14.06 -0.52 -6.73
N ALA A 51 -14.97 0.28 -7.31
CA ALA A 51 -15.83 1.20 -6.56
C ALA A 51 -16.65 0.58 -5.39
N PRO A 52 -17.06 -0.71 -5.43
CA PRO A 52 -17.68 -1.36 -4.26
C PRO A 52 -16.70 -1.62 -3.10
N VAL A 53 -15.41 -1.67 -3.41
CA VAL A 53 -14.30 -1.98 -2.49
C VAL A 53 -13.53 -0.73 -2.08
N LEU A 54 -13.43 0.26 -2.96
CA LEU A 54 -12.72 1.55 -2.85
C LEU A 54 -13.76 2.69 -2.98
N ILE A 55 -13.83 3.63 -2.04
CA ILE A 55 -14.83 4.73 -2.06
C ILE A 55 -14.69 5.56 -3.32
N ASP A 56 -13.46 5.97 -3.60
CA ASP A 56 -13.05 6.70 -4.78
C ASP A 56 -11.78 6.03 -5.33
N PRO A 57 -11.91 5.12 -6.30
CA PRO A 57 -10.78 4.31 -6.76
C PRO A 57 -9.55 5.10 -7.21
N LEU A 58 -9.74 6.31 -7.75
CA LEU A 58 -8.62 7.13 -8.21
C LEU A 58 -7.87 7.79 -7.06
N THR A 59 -8.61 8.30 -6.06
CA THR A 59 -8.01 8.82 -4.83
C THR A 59 -7.35 7.69 -4.03
N GLU A 60 -8.03 6.56 -3.89
CA GLU A 60 -7.55 5.38 -3.16
C GLU A 60 -6.31 4.76 -3.83
N LEU A 61 -6.15 4.85 -5.15
CA LEU A 61 -4.92 4.44 -5.83
C LEU A 61 -3.67 5.16 -5.28
N TYR A 62 -3.79 6.46 -4.97
CA TYR A 62 -2.74 7.24 -4.34
C TYR A 62 -2.60 6.93 -2.84
N GLU A 63 -3.71 6.89 -2.10
CA GLU A 63 -3.69 6.67 -0.65
C GLU A 63 -3.20 5.27 -0.25
N GLU A 64 -3.56 4.24 -1.01
CA GLU A 64 -3.09 2.87 -0.81
C GLU A 64 -1.57 2.77 -1.03
N LEU A 65 -1.06 3.46 -2.04
CA LEU A 65 0.38 3.53 -2.29
C LEU A 65 1.11 4.27 -1.16
N ASP A 66 0.60 5.43 -0.72
CA ASP A 66 1.29 6.17 0.32
C ASP A 66 1.30 5.41 1.65
N TYR A 67 0.17 4.78 2.00
CA TYR A 67 0.06 3.97 3.20
C TYR A 67 0.99 2.75 3.18
N ALA A 68 1.00 1.98 2.08
CA ALA A 68 1.86 0.80 1.93
C ALA A 68 3.36 1.12 2.06
N PHE A 69 3.73 2.37 1.76
CA PHE A 69 5.10 2.86 1.81
C PHE A 69 5.37 3.81 2.99
N LEU A 70 4.53 3.82 4.02
CA LEU A 70 4.91 4.44 5.29
C LEU A 70 6.17 3.77 5.83
N PRO A 71 7.22 4.52 6.23
CA PRO A 71 8.53 3.95 6.54
C PRO A 71 8.47 2.75 7.49
N VAL A 72 7.76 2.87 8.61
CA VAL A 72 7.68 1.79 9.60
C VAL A 72 6.98 0.53 9.06
N LEU A 73 5.94 0.67 8.23
CA LEU A 73 5.20 -0.46 7.66
C LEU A 73 6.04 -1.15 6.58
N PHE A 74 6.61 -0.35 5.69
CA PHE A 74 7.47 -0.83 4.61
C PHE A 74 8.70 -1.56 5.15
N GLU A 75 9.44 -0.95 6.08
CA GLU A 75 10.61 -1.59 6.70
C GLU A 75 10.26 -2.87 7.45
N THR A 76 9.05 -2.95 8.04
CA THR A 76 8.58 -4.15 8.72
C THR A 76 8.50 -5.34 7.77
N VAL A 77 8.04 -5.15 6.53
CA VAL A 77 7.98 -6.22 5.51
C VAL A 77 9.37 -6.75 5.16
N PHE A 78 10.34 -5.85 4.98
CA PHE A 78 11.73 -6.22 4.65
C PHE A 78 12.48 -6.86 5.82
N ARG A 79 12.33 -6.32 7.03
CA ARG A 79 12.93 -6.89 8.25
C ARG A 79 12.47 -8.33 8.49
N ASN A 80 11.20 -8.61 8.19
CA ASN A 80 10.62 -9.95 8.26
C ASN A 80 10.85 -10.81 7.00
N LYS A 81 11.60 -10.30 6.01
CA LYS A 81 12.04 -11.04 4.81
C LYS A 81 10.91 -11.57 3.92
N LEU A 82 9.77 -10.90 3.89
CA LEU A 82 8.67 -11.25 2.98
C LEU A 82 8.92 -10.76 1.55
N ILE A 83 9.80 -9.77 1.38
CA ILE A 83 10.29 -9.27 0.08
C ILE A 83 11.82 -9.32 0.10
N ASP A 84 12.43 -9.70 -1.01
CA ASP A 84 13.89 -9.67 -1.16
C ASP A 84 14.41 -8.23 -1.05
N MET A 85 15.42 -8.02 -0.21
CA MET A 85 16.06 -6.71 0.00
C MET A 85 16.55 -6.06 -1.30
N SER A 86 16.89 -6.84 -2.33
CA SER A 86 17.30 -6.31 -3.63
C SER A 86 16.20 -5.51 -4.33
N LEU A 87 14.94 -5.75 -4.01
CA LEU A 87 13.78 -5.05 -4.61
C LEU A 87 13.42 -3.74 -3.90
N LYS A 88 14.02 -3.47 -2.73
CA LYS A 88 13.66 -2.33 -1.90
C LYS A 88 13.83 -0.99 -2.63
N GLU A 89 14.96 -0.81 -3.30
CA GLU A 89 15.24 0.42 -4.06
C GLU A 89 14.28 0.58 -5.24
N GLU A 90 14.00 -0.51 -5.96
CA GLU A 90 13.07 -0.47 -7.10
C GLU A 90 11.65 -0.08 -6.68
N LEU A 91 11.17 -0.62 -5.56
CA LEU A 91 9.87 -0.27 -4.98
C LEU A 91 9.83 1.21 -4.56
N LEU A 92 10.88 1.72 -3.92
CA LEU A 92 10.97 3.14 -3.54
C LEU A 92 11.04 4.06 -4.76
N LEU A 93 11.74 3.65 -5.82
CA LEU A 93 11.79 4.38 -7.09
C LEU A 93 10.42 4.42 -7.78
N PHE A 94 9.67 3.31 -7.74
CA PHE A 94 8.29 3.27 -8.22
C PHE A 94 7.40 4.27 -7.46
N LYS A 95 7.42 4.24 -6.11
CA LYS A 95 6.67 5.21 -5.30
C LYS A 95 7.04 6.65 -5.65
N LYS A 96 8.34 6.93 -5.75
CA LYS A 96 8.83 8.26 -6.11
C LYS A 96 8.33 8.69 -7.49
N LYS A 97 8.37 7.81 -8.48
CA LYS A 97 7.90 8.08 -9.83
C LYS A 97 6.42 8.47 -9.83
N VAL A 98 5.58 7.76 -9.08
CA VAL A 98 4.16 8.11 -8.91
C VAL A 98 4.00 9.46 -8.18
N ASN A 99 4.74 9.71 -7.11
CA ASN A 99 4.64 10.96 -6.34
C ASN A 99 5.10 12.20 -7.12
N ASP A 100 6.03 12.04 -8.07
CA ASP A 100 6.51 13.14 -8.92
C ASP A 100 5.53 13.50 -10.06
N THR A 101 4.40 12.80 -10.15
CA THR A 101 3.38 13.00 -11.18
C THR A 101 2.66 14.34 -11.01
N SER A 102 2.39 15.05 -12.11
CA SER A 102 1.56 16.26 -12.04
C SER A 102 0.10 15.93 -11.78
N ASN A 103 -0.57 16.76 -10.98
CA ASN A 103 -2.00 16.60 -10.68
C ASN A 103 -2.89 16.58 -11.95
N GLU A 104 -2.44 17.21 -13.03
CA GLU A 104 -3.18 17.29 -14.29
C GLU A 104 -3.39 15.93 -14.97
N ILE A 105 -2.52 14.95 -14.73
CA ILE A 105 -2.66 13.62 -15.36
C ILE A 105 -3.36 12.60 -14.46
N TRP A 106 -3.70 12.97 -13.22
CA TRP A 106 -4.57 12.21 -12.34
C TRP A 106 -6.05 12.40 -12.73
N ASP A 107 -6.40 11.98 -13.95
CA ASP A 107 -7.74 12.07 -14.51
C ASP A 107 -8.11 10.73 -15.17
N TRP A 108 -9.34 10.28 -14.93
CA TRP A 108 -9.90 9.04 -15.49
C TRP A 108 -9.72 8.90 -17.00
N ASN A 109 -9.86 9.99 -17.76
CA ASN A 109 -9.73 9.97 -19.22
C ASN A 109 -8.28 9.81 -19.70
N ILE A 110 -7.32 9.99 -18.79
CA ILE A 110 -5.89 10.06 -19.08
C ILE A 110 -5.18 8.76 -18.66
N LEU A 111 -5.70 8.02 -17.66
CA LEU A 111 -5.10 6.79 -17.11
C LEU A 111 -4.71 5.75 -18.18
N ASP A 112 -5.59 5.46 -19.13
CA ASP A 112 -5.31 4.42 -20.14
C ASP A 112 -4.56 4.94 -21.37
N THR A 113 -4.54 6.26 -21.58
CA THR A 113 -4.09 6.86 -22.84
C THR A 113 -2.71 7.46 -22.72
N HIS A 114 -2.38 8.04 -21.58
CA HIS A 114 -1.14 8.78 -21.36
C HIS A 114 0.06 7.84 -21.18
N GLU A 115 1.18 8.20 -21.82
CA GLU A 115 2.38 7.37 -21.85
C GLU A 115 2.97 7.14 -20.45
N PHE A 116 2.89 8.14 -19.57
CA PHE A 116 3.32 8.00 -18.18
C PHE A 116 2.60 6.84 -17.46
N TRP A 117 1.27 6.78 -17.53
CA TRP A 117 0.49 5.74 -16.85
C TRP A 117 0.73 4.37 -17.45
N LYS A 118 0.90 4.28 -18.77
CA LYS A 118 1.33 3.03 -19.43
C LYS A 118 2.67 2.54 -18.88
N ASN A 119 3.63 3.46 -18.69
CA ASN A 119 4.92 3.11 -18.11
C ASN A 119 4.80 2.72 -16.63
N ILE A 120 3.96 3.41 -15.84
CA ILE A 120 3.69 3.02 -14.44
C ILE A 120 3.10 1.62 -14.37
N LYS A 121 2.12 1.31 -15.22
CA LYS A 121 1.53 -0.03 -15.32
C LYS A 121 2.58 -1.10 -15.65
N ILE A 122 3.47 -0.84 -16.61
CA ILE A 122 4.56 -1.77 -16.95
C ILE A 122 5.51 -1.96 -15.76
N ASP A 123 5.88 -0.90 -15.05
CA ASP A 123 6.78 -0.99 -13.90
C ASP A 123 6.14 -1.79 -12.75
N ALA A 124 4.85 -1.55 -12.46
CA ALA A 124 4.10 -2.29 -11.45
C ALA A 124 4.02 -3.79 -11.80
N GLU A 125 3.73 -4.12 -13.06
CA GLU A 125 3.73 -5.50 -13.57
C GLU A 125 5.09 -6.19 -13.38
N GLN A 126 6.19 -5.49 -13.68
CA GLN A 126 7.54 -6.01 -13.51
C GLN A 126 7.89 -6.24 -12.04
N LEU A 127 7.51 -5.33 -11.14
CA LEU A 127 7.72 -5.48 -9.71
C LEU A 127 6.95 -6.68 -9.16
N LEU A 128 5.67 -6.81 -9.50
CA LEU A 128 4.85 -7.97 -9.13
C LEU A 128 5.46 -9.27 -9.63
N HIS A 129 5.96 -9.30 -10.87
CA HIS A 129 6.64 -10.47 -11.41
C HIS A 129 7.93 -10.81 -10.63
N LYS A 130 8.78 -9.82 -10.32
CA LYS A 130 10.00 -10.01 -9.52
C LYS A 130 9.70 -10.48 -8.10
N MET A 131 8.54 -10.11 -7.56
CA MET A 131 8.02 -10.57 -6.27
C MET A 131 7.35 -11.96 -6.35
N ASN A 132 7.33 -12.60 -7.53
CA ASN A 132 6.63 -13.86 -7.81
C ASN A 132 5.12 -13.81 -7.52
N ILE A 133 4.49 -12.66 -7.76
CA ILE A 133 3.03 -12.50 -7.65
C ILE A 133 2.40 -12.75 -9.03
N GLU A 134 1.74 -13.90 -9.17
CA GLU A 134 1.14 -14.33 -10.44
C GLU A 134 -0.25 -13.72 -10.68
N THR A 135 -1.00 -13.44 -9.62
CA THR A 135 -2.36 -12.89 -9.72
C THR A 135 -2.36 -11.37 -9.83
N ARG A 136 -3.41 -10.82 -10.45
CA ARG A 136 -3.76 -9.40 -10.44
C ARG A 136 -5.07 -9.16 -9.71
N GLU A 137 -5.51 -10.11 -8.89
CA GLU A 137 -6.71 -9.97 -8.08
C GLU A 137 -6.36 -9.21 -6.79
N TYR A 138 -7.04 -8.09 -6.56
CA TYR A 138 -6.93 -7.34 -5.31
C TYR A 138 -7.38 -8.20 -4.13
N ASN A 139 -6.53 -8.35 -3.11
CA ASN A 139 -6.86 -9.12 -1.91
C ASN A 139 -7.72 -8.29 -0.96
N THR A 140 -8.94 -8.77 -0.66
CA THR A 140 -9.89 -8.11 0.25
C THR A 140 -9.95 -8.73 1.65
N ASP A 141 -9.06 -9.66 2.01
CA ASP A 141 -9.12 -10.41 3.28
C ASP A 141 -8.96 -9.50 4.51
N TYR A 142 -8.25 -8.38 4.33
CA TYR A 142 -8.09 -7.35 5.36
C TYR A 142 -9.04 -6.16 5.19
N THR A 143 -9.96 -6.25 4.21
CA THR A 143 -10.96 -5.23 3.92
C THR A 143 -12.29 -5.61 4.56
N THR A 144 -12.88 -4.71 5.34
CA THR A 144 -14.24 -4.93 5.84
C THR A 144 -15.24 -4.37 4.82
N ILE A 145 -15.92 -5.26 4.09
CA ILE A 145 -17.03 -4.89 3.22
C ILE A 145 -18.27 -4.64 4.09
N ILE A 146 -18.80 -3.41 4.12
CA ILE A 146 -20.02 -3.10 4.85
C ILE A 146 -21.23 -3.27 3.91
N PRO A 147 -22.09 -4.30 4.09
CA PRO A 147 -23.26 -4.48 3.26
C PRO A 147 -24.31 -3.38 3.51
N MET A 148 -24.77 -2.73 2.45
CA MET A 148 -25.70 -1.59 2.52
C MET A 148 -27.13 -1.99 2.91
N LYS A 149 -27.74 -1.19 3.79
CA LYS A 149 -29.20 -1.03 3.89
C LYS A 149 -29.53 0.44 3.62
N ASN A 150 -30.05 0.71 2.41
CA ASN A 150 -30.68 1.96 1.97
C ASN A 150 -29.81 3.25 1.92
N ASN A 151 -29.38 3.62 0.71
CA ASN A 151 -29.07 4.96 0.17
C ASN A 151 -28.21 5.99 0.96
N VAL A 152 -27.10 6.34 0.30
CA VAL A 152 -26.24 7.55 0.32
C VAL A 152 -25.02 7.61 1.26
N SER A 153 -23.87 7.82 0.59
CA SER A 153 -22.46 8.08 0.96
C SER A 153 -21.70 7.02 1.77
N THR A 154 -20.76 6.39 1.08
CA THR A 154 -19.79 5.42 1.58
C THR A 154 -18.74 6.12 2.45
N GLY A 155 -18.54 5.63 3.68
CA GLY A 155 -17.47 6.07 4.58
C GLY A 155 -16.77 4.84 5.15
N PHE A 156 -15.45 4.74 4.96
CA PHE A 156 -14.62 3.65 5.44
C PHE A 156 -14.37 3.80 6.93
N LYS A 157 -14.37 2.66 7.62
CA LYS A 157 -13.62 2.51 8.85
C LYS A 157 -12.61 1.41 8.58
N ARG A 158 -11.41 1.80 8.12
CA ARG A 158 -10.22 0.94 8.23
C ARG A 158 -10.15 0.47 9.68
N LEU A 159 -9.60 -0.71 9.94
CA LEU A 159 -9.10 -1.05 11.28
C LEU A 159 -7.94 -0.10 11.62
N MET A 160 -8.23 1.19 11.82
CA MET A 160 -7.41 2.18 12.52
C MET A 160 -7.35 1.86 14.02
N ASN A 161 -7.45 0.59 14.39
CA ASN A 161 -7.45 0.14 15.78
C ASN A 161 -6.06 -0.30 16.25
N ILE A 162 -4.99 -0.03 15.50
CA ILE A 162 -3.65 -0.47 15.91
C ILE A 162 -2.69 0.68 16.24
N PHE A 163 -2.86 1.93 15.76
CA PHE A 163 -1.79 2.94 15.96
C PHE A 163 -2.20 4.39 16.31
N PHE A 164 -3.43 4.67 16.75
CA PHE A 164 -3.75 5.97 17.39
C PHE A 164 -3.94 5.85 18.92
N LEU A 165 -3.00 5.17 19.58
CA LEU A 165 -2.79 5.30 21.03
C LEU A 165 -1.32 5.62 21.32
N LYS A 166 -0.91 6.85 20.97
CA LYS A 166 -0.32 7.84 21.88
C LYS A 166 -0.01 9.14 21.17
#